data_AF-A0A2V6Z2C2-F1
#
_entry.id   AF-A0A2V6Z2C2-F1
#
_cell.length_a   1.000
_cell.length_b   1.000
_cell.length_c   1.000
_cell.angle_alpha   90.00
_cell.angle_beta   90.00
_cell.angle_gamma   90.00
#
_symmetry.space_group_name_H-M   'P 1'
#
loop_
_entity.id
_entity.type
_entity.pdbx_description
1 polymer ?
#
loop_
_entity_poly.entity_id
_entity_poly.type
_entity_poly.pdbx_seq_one_letter_code
_entity_poly.pdbx_strand_id
1 'polypeptide(L)'
;MRIHLALVLALLALASPSRAADWDGWFHVSWEPEPEGKTPTPRIEGLVRNDSPYRVTDVQLEVEGLSADKRSVGRRVVWALGDIDSGRQSSFVIEAMPGAVTYRISVSAFDVVSADPTH
;
A
#
# COMPACT_ATOMS: atom_id res chain seq x y z
N MET A 1 17.79 -22.67 -50.27
CA MET A 1 17.40 -21.29 -50.64
C MET A 1 16.81 -20.64 -49.39
N ARG A 2 17.46 -19.56 -48.93
CA ARG A 2 17.19 -18.85 -47.67
C ARG A 2 15.89 -18.05 -47.82
N ILE A 3 14.96 -18.13 -46.86
CA ILE A 3 14.28 -16.94 -46.30
C ILE A 3 14.01 -17.25 -44.83
N HIS A 4 14.75 -16.59 -43.94
CA HIS A 4 14.38 -16.46 -42.54
C HIS A 4 13.28 -15.41 -42.44
N LEU A 5 12.19 -15.69 -41.74
CA LEU A 5 11.31 -14.64 -41.25
C LEU A 5 11.10 -14.87 -39.75
N ALA A 6 11.99 -14.24 -38.98
CA ALA A 6 11.85 -14.10 -37.54
C ALA A 6 10.63 -13.21 -37.28
N LEU A 7 9.54 -13.81 -36.83
CA LEU A 7 8.41 -13.07 -36.31
C LEU A 7 8.78 -12.60 -34.89
N VAL A 8 9.46 -11.47 -34.79
CA VAL A 8 9.64 -10.78 -33.51
C VAL A 8 8.29 -10.16 -33.17
N LEU A 9 7.51 -10.86 -32.35
CA LEU A 9 6.32 -10.31 -31.72
C LEU A 9 6.79 -9.30 -30.67
N ALA A 10 6.93 -8.04 -31.07
CA ALA A 10 7.14 -6.95 -30.14
C ALA A 10 5.87 -6.81 -29.29
N LEU A 11 5.84 -7.46 -28.12
CA LEU A 11 4.92 -7.06 -27.07
C LEU A 11 5.32 -5.64 -26.65
N LEU A 12 4.61 -4.66 -27.19
CA LEU A 12 4.45 -3.37 -26.54
C LEU A 12 3.80 -3.64 -25.19
N ALA A 13 4.62 -3.86 -24.17
CA ALA A 13 4.18 -3.63 -22.80
C ALA A 13 3.78 -2.16 -22.76
N LEU A 14 2.48 -1.87 -22.84
CA LEU A 14 1.97 -0.63 -22.31
C LEU A 14 2.41 -0.66 -20.85
N ALA A 15 3.47 0.07 -20.54
CA ALA A 15 3.70 0.51 -19.18
C ALA A 15 2.42 1.27 -18.82
N SER A 16 1.49 0.61 -18.13
CA SER A 16 0.47 1.34 -17.39
C SER A 16 1.24 2.39 -16.62
N PRO A 17 0.96 3.70 -16.78
CA PRO A 17 1.48 4.64 -15.81
C PRO A 17 0.95 4.11 -14.49
N SER A 18 1.83 3.56 -13.65
CA SER A 18 1.48 3.32 -12.26
C SER A 18 1.10 4.68 -11.77
N ARG A 19 -0.20 4.95 -11.66
CA ARG A 19 -0.75 6.14 -11.04
C ARG A 19 -0.53 6.01 -9.53
N ALA A 20 0.70 5.76 -9.12
CA ALA A 20 1.27 6.52 -8.03
C ALA A 20 1.31 7.95 -8.55
N ALA A 21 0.16 8.64 -8.53
CA ALA A 21 0.23 10.08 -8.52
C ALA A 21 1.14 10.44 -7.33
N ASP A 22 2.00 11.42 -7.55
CA ASP A 22 3.05 11.83 -6.63
C ASP A 22 2.42 12.49 -5.40
N TRP A 23 1.83 11.65 -4.55
CA TRP A 23 1.23 12.00 -3.26
C TRP A 23 2.27 11.81 -2.14
N ASP A 24 3.56 11.83 -2.48
CA ASP A 24 4.64 11.72 -1.50
C ASP A 24 4.46 12.81 -0.45
N GLY A 25 4.23 12.38 0.80
CA GLY A 25 3.98 13.25 1.95
C GLY A 25 2.51 13.50 2.30
N TRP A 26 1.55 13.05 1.49
CA TRP A 26 0.13 13.14 1.87
C TRP A 26 -0.27 12.10 2.89
N PHE A 27 0.45 10.98 2.94
CA PHE A 27 0.12 9.89 3.85
C PHE A 27 1.34 9.49 4.66
N HIS A 28 1.12 9.33 5.96
CA HIS A 28 2.10 8.74 6.87
C HIS A 28 1.53 7.45 7.43
N VAL A 29 2.23 6.35 7.19
CA VAL A 29 1.84 5.03 7.67
C VAL A 29 2.76 4.65 8.83
N SER A 30 2.18 4.27 9.95
CA SER A 30 2.88 3.71 11.11
C SER A 30 2.24 2.38 11.51
N TRP A 31 3.02 1.49 12.12
CA TRP A 31 2.53 0.23 12.64
C TRP A 31 3.45 -0.27 13.74
N GLU A 32 2.91 -1.09 14.62
CA GLU A 32 3.67 -1.82 15.62
C GLU A 32 3.38 -3.31 15.49
N PRO A 33 4.38 -4.20 15.66
CA PRO A 33 4.11 -5.63 15.76
C PRO A 33 3.20 -5.89 16.96
N GLU A 34 2.17 -6.71 16.78
CA GLU A 34 1.41 -7.18 17.94
C GLU A 34 2.32 -8.06 18.82
N PRO A 35 2.29 -7.90 20.15
CA PRO A 35 3.01 -8.78 21.06
C PRO A 35 2.66 -10.26 20.82
N GLU A 36 3.67 -11.11 20.76
CA GLU A 36 3.48 -12.56 20.55
C GLU A 36 2.49 -13.15 21.57
N GLY A 37 1.56 -13.98 21.09
CA GLY A 37 0.65 -14.74 21.95
C GLY A 37 -0.67 -14.05 22.34
N LYS A 38 -0.95 -12.83 21.86
CA LYS A 38 -2.26 -12.19 22.08
C LYS A 38 -3.40 -12.81 21.26
N THR A 39 -3.11 -13.28 20.05
CA THR A 39 -4.08 -13.85 19.12
C THR A 39 -3.57 -15.19 18.56
N PRO A 40 -4.47 -16.13 18.15
CA PRO A 40 -4.06 -17.39 17.52
C PRO A 40 -3.30 -17.20 16.20
N THR A 41 -3.49 -16.05 15.55
CA THR A 41 -2.80 -15.65 14.32
C THR A 41 -2.26 -14.25 14.55
N PRO A 42 -0.92 -14.06 14.64
CA PRO A 42 -0.34 -12.75 14.89
C PRO A 42 -0.84 -11.72 13.88
N ARG A 43 -1.28 -10.56 14.36
CA ARG A 43 -1.74 -9.46 13.51
C ARG A 43 -0.80 -8.27 13.63
N ILE A 44 -0.93 -7.35 12.68
CA ILE A 44 -0.28 -6.05 12.73
C ILE A 44 -1.40 -5.04 12.61
N GLU A 45 -1.48 -4.19 13.62
CA GLU A 45 -2.34 -3.02 13.62
C GLU A 45 -1.48 -1.84 13.20
N GLY A 46 -1.97 -1.12 12.19
CA GLY A 46 -1.32 0.08 11.70
C GLY A 46 -2.28 1.24 11.61
N LEU A 47 -1.71 2.41 11.46
CA LEU A 47 -2.40 3.68 11.28
C LEU A 47 -1.93 4.31 9.98
N VAL A 48 -2.87 4.91 9.27
CA VAL A 48 -2.59 5.80 8.14
C VAL A 48 -3.14 7.17 8.47
N ARG A 49 -2.25 8.16 8.51
CA ARG A 49 -2.57 9.57 8.68
C ARG A 49 -2.66 10.23 7.31
N ASN A 50 -3.71 11.01 7.10
CA ASN A 50 -3.93 11.82 5.90
C ASN A 50 -3.53 13.26 6.19
N ASP A 51 -2.42 13.70 5.61
CA ASP A 51 -1.88 15.06 5.68
C ASP A 51 -2.23 15.89 4.43
N SER A 52 -2.99 15.31 3.50
CA SER A 52 -3.55 16.07 2.39
C SER A 52 -4.64 17.04 2.89
N PRO A 53 -4.93 18.12 2.14
CA PRO A 53 -6.01 19.05 2.48
C PRO A 53 -7.41 18.49 2.15
N TYR A 54 -7.54 17.20 1.86
CA TYR A 54 -8.77 16.56 1.41
C TYR A 54 -9.26 15.54 2.43
N ARG A 55 -10.57 15.38 2.54
CA ARG A 55 -11.16 14.14 3.04
C ARG A 55 -11.05 13.08 1.95
N VAL A 56 -10.56 11.90 2.31
CA VAL A 56 -10.38 10.77 1.38
C VAL A 56 -11.16 9.54 1.85
N THR A 57 -11.50 8.66 0.91
CA THR A 57 -12.13 7.36 1.13
C THR A 57 -11.41 6.29 0.31
N ASP A 58 -11.82 5.03 0.47
CA ASP A 58 -11.28 3.88 -0.26
C ASP A 58 -9.74 3.82 -0.27
N VAL A 59 -9.14 4.18 0.87
CA VAL A 59 -7.67 4.24 1.03
C VAL A 59 -7.11 2.82 1.04
N GLN A 60 -6.42 2.46 -0.03
CA GLN A 60 -5.77 1.17 -0.23
C GLN A 60 -4.28 1.26 0.10
N LEU A 61 -3.79 0.31 0.89
CA LEU A 61 -2.39 0.18 1.25
C LEU A 61 -1.79 -1.07 0.60
N GLU A 62 -0.69 -0.91 -0.12
CA GLU A 62 0.17 -2.03 -0.50
C GLU A 62 1.09 -2.34 0.67
N VAL A 63 1.05 -3.60 1.11
CA VAL A 63 1.82 -4.13 2.23
C VAL A 63 2.77 -5.18 1.69
N GLU A 64 4.07 -4.94 1.82
CA GLU A 64 5.12 -5.90 1.52
C GLU A 64 5.75 -6.42 2.82
N GLY A 65 5.69 -7.74 3.04
CA GLY A 65 6.42 -8.40 4.12
C GLY A 65 7.87 -8.65 3.71
N LEU A 66 8.82 -8.36 4.60
CA LEU A 66 10.26 -8.48 4.34
C LEU A 66 10.93 -9.45 5.32
N SER A 67 11.77 -10.34 4.79
CA SER A 67 12.65 -11.19 5.61
C SER A 67 13.82 -10.39 6.21
N ALA A 68 14.61 -11.04 7.07
CA ALA A 68 15.82 -10.46 7.66
C ALA A 68 16.84 -9.99 6.60
N ASP A 69 16.88 -10.65 5.45
CA ASP A 69 17.74 -10.29 4.31
C ASP A 69 17.14 -9.18 3.42
N LYS A 70 16.05 -8.53 3.87
CA LYS A 70 15.29 -7.51 3.11
C LYS A 70 14.68 -8.03 1.81
N ARG A 71 14.44 -9.34 1.71
CA ARG A 71 13.75 -9.95 0.56
C ARG A 71 12.25 -9.97 0.80
N SER A 72 11.48 -9.70 -0.25
CA SER A 72 10.03 -9.84 -0.22
C SER A 72 9.65 -11.29 0.10
N VAL A 73 8.81 -11.50 1.11
CA VAL A 73 8.21 -12.81 1.44
C VAL A 73 6.73 -12.88 1.05
N GLY A 74 6.16 -11.75 0.65
CA GLY A 74 4.76 -11.65 0.21
C GLY A 74 4.31 -10.21 0.08
N ARG A 75 3.22 -10.02 -0.68
CA ARG A 75 2.53 -8.73 -0.82
C ARG A 75 1.03 -8.91 -0.66
N ARG A 76 0.37 -7.91 -0.09
CA ARG A 76 -1.09 -7.85 0.07
C ARG A 76 -1.55 -6.41 -0.14
N VAL A 77 -2.82 -6.25 -0.51
CA VAL A 77 -3.51 -4.97 -0.44
C VAL A 77 -4.48 -5.02 0.74
N VAL A 78 -4.54 -3.96 1.52
CA VAL A 78 -5.52 -3.79 2.60
C VAL A 78 -6.15 -2.40 2.56
N TRP A 79 -7.24 -2.21 3.28
CA TRP A 79 -8.00 -0.98 3.30
C TRP A 79 -7.88 -0.33 4.68
N ALA A 80 -7.74 0.98 4.70
CA ALA A 80 -7.99 1.74 5.92
C ALA A 80 -9.48 1.65 6.28
N LEU A 81 -9.79 1.73 7.57
CA LEU A 81 -11.17 1.67 8.02
C LEU A 81 -11.88 3.01 7.78
N GLY A 82 -12.79 3.03 6.80
CA GLY A 82 -13.62 4.20 6.50
C GLY A 82 -12.84 5.38 5.93
N ASP A 83 -13.50 6.53 5.93
CA ASP A 83 -12.96 7.77 5.41
C ASP A 83 -11.94 8.39 6.38
N ILE A 84 -11.01 9.16 5.82
CA ILE A 84 -9.99 9.87 6.59
C ILE A 84 -10.07 11.36 6.24
N ASP A 85 -10.55 12.16 7.18
CA ASP A 85 -10.53 13.62 7.06
C ASP A 85 -9.10 14.17 6.97
N SER A 86 -8.95 15.38 6.44
CA SER A 86 -7.70 16.15 6.45
C SER A 86 -7.12 16.23 7.87
N GLY A 87 -5.82 15.91 8.00
CA GLY A 87 -5.07 15.90 9.25
C GLY A 87 -5.45 14.77 10.23
N ARG A 88 -6.36 13.86 9.87
CA ARG A 88 -6.79 12.73 10.73
C ARG A 88 -6.13 11.42 10.34
N GLN A 89 -6.37 10.39 11.14
CA GLN A 89 -5.85 9.05 10.92
C GLN A 89 -6.95 8.00 11.04
N SER A 90 -6.78 6.89 10.32
CA SER A 90 -7.58 5.68 10.48
C SER A 90 -6.68 4.45 10.61
N SER A 91 -7.22 3.37 11.16
CA SER A 91 -6.51 2.11 11.34
C SER A 91 -6.69 1.16 10.16
N PHE A 92 -5.76 0.22 10.04
CA PHE A 92 -5.87 -0.96 9.21
C PHE A 92 -5.31 -2.16 9.97
N VAL A 93 -5.73 -3.37 9.60
CA VAL A 93 -5.26 -4.61 10.22
C VAL A 93 -4.84 -5.58 9.14
N ILE A 94 -3.68 -6.20 9.33
CA ILE A 94 -3.19 -7.28 8.48
C ILE A 94 -2.84 -8.50 9.34
N GLU A 95 -2.98 -9.69 8.78
CA GLU A 95 -2.35 -10.87 9.37
C GLU A 95 -0.85 -10.85 9.04
N ALA A 96 -0.03 -11.24 10.01
CA ALA A 96 1.40 -11.37 9.82
C ALA A 96 1.70 -12.38 8.71
N MET A 97 2.63 -12.02 7.82
CA MET A 97 3.08 -12.90 6.76
C MET A 97 4.17 -13.84 7.30
N PRO A 98 4.04 -15.17 7.13
CA PRO A 98 5.07 -16.12 7.56
C PRO A 98 6.45 -15.75 6.98
N GLY A 99 7.46 -15.66 7.84
CA GLY A 99 8.83 -15.30 7.45
C GLY A 99 9.11 -13.80 7.30
N ALA A 100 8.11 -12.93 7.46
CA ALA A 100 8.33 -11.49 7.54
C ALA A 100 8.80 -11.11 8.95
N VAL A 101 9.90 -10.36 9.02
CA VAL A 101 10.42 -9.76 10.27
C VAL A 101 10.13 -8.26 10.34
N THR A 102 9.77 -7.65 9.20
CA THR A 102 9.36 -6.26 9.09
C THR A 102 8.49 -6.08 7.84
N TYR A 103 7.95 -4.87 7.67
CA TYR A 103 7.05 -4.54 6.57
C TYR A 103 7.46 -3.24 5.90
N ARG A 104 7.12 -3.12 4.62
CA ARG A 104 7.08 -1.86 3.90
C ARG A 104 5.64 -1.63 3.47
N ILE A 105 5.05 -0.53 3.91
CA ILE A 105 3.63 -0.22 3.72
C ILE A 105 3.51 1.17 3.12
N SER A 106 2.75 1.28 2.04
CA SER A 106 2.49 2.55 1.35
C SER A 106 1.06 2.62 0.85
N VAL A 107 0.49 3.83 0.84
CA VAL A 107 -0.79 4.07 0.18
C VAL A 107 -0.61 3.91 -1.33
N SER A 108 -1.46 3.09 -1.94
CA SER A 108 -1.42 2.74 -3.37
C SER A 108 -2.58 3.37 -4.16
N ALA A 109 -3.72 3.59 -3.52
CA ALA A 109 -4.88 4.27 -4.10
C ALA A 109 -5.76 4.89 -3.01
N PHE A 110 -6.55 5.89 -3.38
CA PHE A 110 -7.61 6.50 -2.58
C PHE A 110 -8.51 7.33 -3.49
N ASP A 111 -9.70 7.67 -3.01
CA ASP A 111 -10.61 8.61 -3.67
C ASP A 111 -10.79 9.87 -2.83
N VAL A 112 -10.84 11.04 -3.48
CA VAL A 112 -11.12 12.33 -2.81
C VAL A 112 -12.62 12.51 -2.68
N VAL A 113 -13.08 12.78 -1.46
CA VAL A 113 -14.49 13.07 -1.15
C VAL A 113 -14.74 14.57 -1.21
N SER A 114 -13.91 15.37 -0.54
CA SER A 114 -14.05 16.83 -0.48
C SER A 114 -12.75 17.51 -0.08
N ALA A 115 -12.57 18.78 -0.43
CA ALA A 115 -11.55 19.63 0.18
C ALA A 115 -11.99 20.09 1.58
N ASP A 116 -11.04 20.29 2.48
CA ASP A 116 -11.28 20.94 3.77
C ASP A 116 -11.65 22.42 3.52
N PRO A 117 -12.77 22.95 4.05
CA PRO A 117 -13.22 24.32 3.76
C PRO A 117 -12.30 25.43 4.29
N THR A 118 -11.30 25.10 5.11
CA THR A 118 -10.43 26.07 5.77
C THR A 118 -9.05 26.17 5.12
N HIS A 119 -8.95 27.00 4.09
CA HIS A 119 -7.74 27.72 3.71
C HIS A 119 -8.06 29.17 3.35
#